data_AF-A0A538IWP5-F1
#
_entry.id   AF-A0A538IWP5-F1
#
_cell.length_a   1.000
_cell.length_b   1.000
_cell.length_c   1.000
_cell.angle_alpha   90.00
_cell.angle_beta   90.00
_cell.angle_gamma   90.00
#
_symmetry.space_group_name_H-M   'P 1'
#
loop_
_entity.id
_entity.type
_entity.pdbx_description
1 polymer ?
#
loop_
_entity_poly.entity_id
_entity_poly.type
_entity_poly.pdbx_seq_one_letter_code
_entity_poly.pdbx_strand_id
1 'polypeptide(L)'
;MRSPAQTAPPIYRRKATMTAVVMLVASCVVVSASARPAPSAAPVPRAHCGPGSSPETGAQGRTPAADFASGRAAKGYSCNATLIGHFGSTGGYKVLRYVDKSGHVCGYYDTTLLFPKDLVTNGAEGLGEYVLDMRDPAHPVHTATLSTPAMLSPHESVLLNARRGLLVADMGYPTFNPGFVDVYDVSHDCLQPALLSSTPLGILGHESAFAPDGRTFYVSSAGGHSLVALDLTNPRVPSILWTSFAYAPHGMRVSDDGKYLYIADLGLPGLIILDVGAIQRRATNPKAVQVAKFTWPNVSIPQVPIPVTIHGHHYLLEIDEFSKSYTTYHPTDSVGAARIINIDDVRHPYVVSNIRLAVNQEAARAGAQQNDPNAMFGLQGYAGHYCSVPREVDPEIVSCSFILGAFAMSQAAWDLKRHEIWYSDGNSGFWVFKVTNGAWPSSLS
;
A
#
# COMPACT_ATOMS: atom_id res chain seq x y z
N MET A 1 -3.99 80.28 45.20
CA MET A 1 -3.19 80.47 46.44
C MET A 1 -2.44 79.17 46.72
N ARG A 2 -1.16 79.27 47.09
CA ARG A 2 -0.25 78.12 47.34
C ARG A 2 -0.75 77.26 48.51
N SER A 3 -0.50 75.95 48.47
CA SER A 3 -0.60 75.05 49.62
C SER A 3 0.42 73.91 49.49
N PRO A 4 0.87 73.33 50.62
CA PRO A 4 2.29 73.35 50.97
C PRO A 4 3.06 72.07 50.62
N ALA A 5 4.38 72.24 50.49
CA ALA A 5 5.36 71.18 50.35
C ALA A 5 5.65 70.49 51.71
N GLN A 6 5.81 69.17 51.68
CA GLN A 6 6.45 68.40 52.75
C GLN A 6 7.60 67.57 52.18
N THR A 7 8.72 67.62 52.91
CA THR A 7 10.04 67.08 52.60
C THR A 7 10.16 65.58 52.94
N ALA A 8 10.93 64.84 52.14
CA ALA A 8 11.16 63.41 52.27
C ALA A 8 12.28 63.06 53.28
N PRO A 9 12.16 61.97 54.07
CA PRO A 9 13.17 61.51 55.05
C PRO A 9 14.11 60.41 54.48
N PRO A 10 15.17 60.02 55.22
CA PRO A 10 16.44 59.56 54.66
C PRO A 10 16.58 58.05 54.43
N ILE A 11 17.56 57.72 53.59
CA ILE A 11 17.95 56.38 53.12
C ILE A 11 18.71 55.61 54.21
N TYR A 12 18.17 54.45 54.62
CA TYR A 12 18.86 53.49 55.49
C TYR A 12 19.45 52.31 54.68
N ARG A 13 20.77 52.15 54.73
CA ARG A 13 21.48 50.96 54.24
C ARG A 13 21.24 49.77 55.18
N ARG A 14 20.51 48.75 54.73
CA ARG A 14 20.44 47.44 55.40
C ARG A 14 21.43 46.46 54.77
N LYS A 15 22.28 45.87 55.61
CA LYS A 15 23.24 44.80 55.26
C LYS A 15 22.45 43.53 54.93
N ALA A 16 22.72 42.91 53.78
CA ALA A 16 22.13 41.65 53.37
C ALA A 16 22.88 40.48 54.02
N THR A 17 22.19 39.70 54.83
CA THR A 17 22.67 38.43 55.37
C THR A 17 22.40 37.34 54.34
N MET A 18 23.45 36.64 53.90
CA MET A 18 23.39 35.64 52.83
C MET A 18 22.98 34.29 53.44
N THR A 19 21.70 33.94 53.36
CA THR A 19 21.18 32.63 53.78
C THR A 19 21.52 31.59 52.72
N ALA A 20 22.37 30.63 53.05
CA ALA A 20 22.69 29.51 52.17
C ALA A 20 21.46 28.60 52.01
N VAL A 21 20.84 28.64 50.82
CA VAL A 21 19.82 27.66 50.42
C VAL A 21 20.54 26.40 49.97
N VAL A 22 20.46 25.34 50.77
CA VAL A 22 20.85 23.99 50.35
C VAL A 22 19.83 23.52 49.33
N MET A 23 20.14 23.64 48.04
CA MET A 23 19.38 22.98 46.99
C MET A 23 19.64 21.47 47.09
N LEU A 24 18.65 20.72 47.58
CA LEU A 24 18.57 19.29 47.30
C LEU A 24 18.40 19.13 45.79
N VAL A 25 19.49 18.83 45.09
CA VAL A 25 19.45 18.34 43.72
C VAL A 25 18.84 16.95 43.79
N ALA A 26 17.53 16.86 43.60
CA ALA A 26 16.92 15.59 43.22
C ALA A 26 17.57 15.20 41.89
N SER A 27 18.47 14.22 41.93
CA SER A 27 18.99 13.59 40.72
C SER A 27 17.80 12.94 40.01
N CYS A 28 17.15 13.67 39.11
CA CYS A 28 16.34 13.06 38.07
C CYS A 28 17.32 12.19 37.28
N VAL A 29 17.36 10.90 37.62
CA VAL A 29 17.84 9.89 36.68
C VAL A 29 16.87 9.96 35.51
N VAL A 30 17.23 10.76 34.51
CA VAL A 30 16.62 10.66 33.20
C VAL A 30 17.05 9.28 32.71
N VAL A 31 16.19 8.29 32.93
CA VAL A 31 16.29 7.04 32.19
C VAL A 31 15.96 7.44 30.77
N SER A 32 17.00 7.78 29.99
CA SER A 32 16.87 7.90 28.55
C SER A 32 16.30 6.58 28.07
N ALA A 33 15.03 6.57 27.67
CA ALA A 33 14.45 5.43 26.98
C ALA A 33 15.42 5.11 25.83
N SER A 34 16.06 3.96 25.91
CA SER A 34 17.03 3.57 24.90
C SER A 34 16.29 3.55 23.57
N ALA A 35 16.67 4.45 22.66
CA ALA A 35 16.15 4.43 21.31
C ALA A 35 16.39 3.03 20.76
N ARG A 36 15.32 2.34 20.35
CA ARG A 36 15.45 1.01 19.77
C ARG A 36 16.40 1.12 18.57
N PRO A 37 17.39 0.22 18.44
CA PRO A 37 18.28 0.27 17.30
C PRO A 37 17.46 0.19 16.01
N ALA A 38 17.80 1.03 15.04
CA ALA A 38 17.13 1.01 13.74
C ALA A 38 17.31 -0.38 13.11
N PRO A 39 16.25 -0.95 12.50
CA PRO A 39 16.37 -2.22 11.81
C PRO A 39 17.38 -2.13 10.66
N SER A 40 18.03 -3.26 10.38
CA SER A 40 18.99 -3.35 9.28
C SER A 40 18.36 -2.89 7.96
N ALA A 41 19.11 -2.13 7.17
CA ALA A 41 18.74 -1.77 5.80
C ALA A 41 19.35 -2.74 4.76
N ALA A 42 20.00 -3.82 5.21
CA ALA A 42 20.63 -4.79 4.32
C ALA A 42 19.59 -5.47 3.40
N PRO A 43 20.01 -5.92 2.20
CA PRO A 43 19.15 -6.73 1.34
C PRO A 43 18.68 -8.01 2.03
N VAL A 44 17.48 -8.47 1.68
CA VAL A 44 17.04 -9.81 2.04
C VAL A 44 17.97 -10.85 1.41
N PRO A 45 18.21 -12.00 2.07
CA PRO A 45 19.08 -13.05 1.54
C PRO A 45 18.70 -13.44 0.11
N ARG A 46 19.70 -13.65 -0.73
CA ARG A 46 19.49 -14.12 -2.11
C ARG A 46 18.94 -15.55 -2.07
N ALA A 47 17.88 -15.80 -2.84
CA ALA A 47 17.29 -17.12 -2.97
C ALA A 47 18.22 -18.11 -3.68
N HIS A 48 18.15 -19.38 -3.27
CA HIS A 48 18.77 -20.49 -4.01
C HIS A 48 17.76 -21.01 -5.03
N CYS A 49 18.08 -20.87 -6.32
CA CYS A 49 17.18 -21.25 -7.40
C CYS A 49 17.38 -22.72 -7.78
N GLY A 50 16.33 -23.51 -7.61
CA GLY A 50 16.29 -24.93 -7.97
C GLY A 50 16.06 -25.16 -9.46
N PRO A 51 15.95 -26.45 -9.87
CA PRO A 51 15.73 -26.85 -11.26
C PRO A 51 14.55 -26.10 -11.93
N GLY A 52 14.70 -25.82 -13.22
CA GLY A 52 13.68 -25.10 -14.02
C GLY A 52 13.63 -23.58 -13.81
N SER A 53 14.45 -23.04 -12.89
CA SER A 53 14.56 -21.59 -12.69
C SER A 53 15.35 -20.90 -13.82
N SER A 54 15.03 -19.63 -14.07
CA SER A 54 15.75 -18.73 -14.98
C SER A 54 16.23 -17.49 -14.21
N PRO A 55 17.28 -17.62 -13.36
CA PRO A 55 17.63 -16.59 -12.38
C PRO A 55 18.11 -15.28 -13.03
N GLU A 56 18.06 -14.22 -12.24
CA GLU A 56 18.68 -12.93 -12.54
C GLU A 56 20.18 -13.09 -12.81
N THR A 57 20.69 -12.36 -13.80
CA THR A 57 22.11 -12.41 -14.20
C THR A 57 23.00 -11.48 -13.38
N GLY A 58 22.39 -10.50 -12.70
CA GLY A 58 23.08 -9.41 -12.00
C GLY A 58 22.91 -9.43 -10.48
N ALA A 59 22.88 -8.22 -9.91
CA ALA A 59 22.51 -8.01 -8.51
C ALA A 59 21.04 -8.40 -8.30
N GLN A 60 20.68 -8.77 -7.06
CA GLN A 60 19.29 -9.14 -6.73
C GLN A 60 18.35 -7.97 -7.02
N GLY A 61 17.33 -8.22 -7.84
CA GLY A 61 16.35 -7.25 -8.32
C GLY A 61 16.77 -6.50 -9.60
N ARG A 62 17.94 -6.79 -10.19
CA ARG A 62 18.49 -6.01 -11.33
C ARG A 62 18.22 -6.69 -12.67
N THR A 63 17.79 -5.90 -13.65
CA THR A 63 17.74 -6.21 -15.09
C THR A 63 18.79 -5.37 -15.85
N PRO A 64 20.03 -5.85 -16.03
CA PRO A 64 21.12 -5.05 -16.58
C PRO A 64 20.92 -4.64 -18.05
N ALA A 65 21.50 -3.53 -18.48
CA ALA A 65 21.51 -3.10 -19.89
C ALA A 65 21.98 -4.18 -20.89
N ALA A 66 22.93 -5.03 -20.48
CA ALA A 66 23.40 -6.16 -21.29
C ALA A 66 22.31 -7.20 -21.58
N ASP A 67 21.35 -7.37 -20.66
CA ASP A 67 20.25 -8.31 -20.83
C ASP A 67 19.18 -7.75 -21.77
N PHE A 68 19.00 -6.43 -21.80
CA PHE A 68 18.21 -5.78 -22.85
C PHE A 68 18.87 -5.94 -24.22
N ALA A 69 20.18 -5.65 -24.32
CA ALA A 69 20.92 -5.72 -25.57
C ALA A 69 20.97 -7.15 -26.17
N SER A 70 21.03 -8.17 -25.32
CA SER A 70 21.04 -9.59 -25.75
C SER A 70 19.65 -10.20 -25.95
N GLY A 71 18.57 -9.49 -25.60
CA GLY A 71 17.21 -10.04 -25.56
C GLY A 71 16.94 -11.00 -24.40
N ARG A 72 17.87 -11.14 -23.45
CA ARG A 72 17.69 -11.92 -22.22
C ARG A 72 16.56 -11.37 -21.34
N ALA A 73 16.43 -10.04 -21.26
CA ALA A 73 15.41 -9.39 -20.45
C ALA A 73 13.98 -9.74 -20.91
N ALA A 74 13.76 -9.83 -22.23
CA ALA A 74 12.47 -10.20 -22.82
C ALA A 74 12.01 -11.63 -22.51
N LYS A 75 12.92 -12.51 -22.05
CA LYS A 75 12.59 -13.89 -21.65
C LYS A 75 12.11 -13.99 -20.19
N GLY A 76 12.18 -12.90 -19.43
CA GLY A 76 11.81 -12.87 -18.01
C GLY A 76 12.77 -13.62 -17.09
N TYR A 77 12.63 -13.42 -15.78
CA TYR A 77 13.43 -14.07 -14.75
C TYR A 77 12.52 -14.84 -13.79
N SER A 78 12.98 -15.98 -13.32
CA SER A 78 12.27 -16.77 -12.31
C SER A 78 13.25 -17.52 -11.41
N CYS A 79 12.90 -17.65 -10.14
CA CYS A 79 13.63 -18.43 -9.16
C CYS A 79 12.61 -19.17 -8.30
N ASN A 80 12.60 -20.51 -8.35
CA ASN A 80 11.60 -21.34 -7.66
C ASN A 80 10.15 -20.95 -7.99
N ALA A 81 9.92 -20.53 -9.23
CA ALA A 81 8.62 -20.21 -9.76
C ALA A 81 8.53 -20.66 -11.23
N THR A 82 7.37 -21.16 -11.61
CA THR A 82 7.08 -21.64 -12.97
C THR A 82 5.85 -20.92 -13.49
N LEU A 83 5.97 -20.37 -14.71
CA LEU A 83 4.85 -19.77 -15.42
C LEU A 83 3.80 -20.85 -15.73
N ILE A 84 2.55 -20.58 -15.38
CA ILE A 84 1.41 -21.47 -15.63
C ILE A 84 0.53 -20.92 -16.76
N GLY A 85 0.21 -19.63 -16.70
CA GLY A 85 -0.71 -19.02 -17.64
C GLY A 85 -0.48 -17.52 -17.77
N HIS A 86 -1.01 -16.98 -18.85
CA HIS A 86 -0.88 -15.58 -19.23
C HIS A 86 -2.14 -15.16 -19.99
N PHE A 87 -2.57 -13.91 -19.81
CA PHE A 87 -3.71 -13.32 -20.51
C PHE A 87 -3.49 -11.82 -20.74
N GLY A 88 -3.94 -11.32 -21.89
CA GLY A 88 -3.89 -9.89 -22.19
C GLY A 88 -2.50 -9.37 -22.55
N SER A 89 -2.37 -8.05 -22.63
CA SER A 89 -1.13 -7.32 -22.95
C SER A 89 -0.95 -6.04 -22.13
N THR A 90 -1.90 -5.67 -21.27
CA THR A 90 -1.85 -4.54 -20.35
C THR A 90 -2.45 -4.93 -19.01
N GLY A 91 -2.09 -4.20 -17.96
CA GLY A 91 -2.60 -4.43 -16.62
C GLY A 91 -2.34 -3.23 -15.71
N GLY A 92 -3.10 -3.06 -14.64
CA GLY A 92 -2.81 -2.03 -13.65
C GLY A 92 -2.37 -2.58 -12.31
N TYR A 93 -3.00 -2.09 -11.24
CA TYR A 93 -2.37 -2.08 -9.91
C TYR A 93 -2.96 -3.08 -8.92
N LYS A 94 -4.06 -3.75 -9.26
CA LYS A 94 -4.65 -4.77 -8.40
C LYS A 94 -4.98 -6.01 -9.22
N VAL A 95 -4.65 -7.15 -8.64
CA VAL A 95 -5.24 -8.44 -9.01
C VAL A 95 -6.00 -8.98 -7.81
N LEU A 96 -7.26 -9.34 -8.03
CA LEU A 96 -8.14 -9.88 -7.00
C LEU A 96 -8.60 -11.27 -7.40
N ARG A 97 -8.82 -12.14 -6.42
CA ARG A 97 -9.34 -13.49 -6.61
C ARG A 97 -10.58 -13.70 -5.75
N TYR A 98 -11.61 -14.29 -6.34
CA TYR A 98 -12.81 -14.67 -5.61
C TYR A 98 -13.27 -16.07 -6.02
N VAL A 99 -13.92 -16.78 -5.09
CA VAL A 99 -14.62 -18.02 -5.38
C VAL A 99 -16.06 -17.83 -4.96
N ASP A 100 -16.99 -17.90 -5.91
CA ASP A 100 -18.41 -17.76 -5.61
C ASP A 100 -19.00 -19.03 -4.98
N LYS A 101 -20.28 -18.95 -4.60
CA LYS A 101 -20.99 -20.06 -3.97
C LYS A 101 -21.22 -21.25 -4.92
N SER A 102 -21.13 -21.02 -6.23
CA SER A 102 -21.25 -22.04 -7.27
C SER A 102 -19.91 -22.71 -7.55
N GLY A 103 -18.81 -22.24 -6.94
CA GLY A 103 -17.47 -22.78 -7.11
C GLY A 103 -16.75 -22.25 -8.35
N HIS A 104 -17.27 -21.20 -9.00
CA HIS A 104 -16.49 -20.49 -10.02
C HIS A 104 -15.31 -19.81 -9.34
N VAL A 105 -14.15 -19.87 -10.01
CA VAL A 105 -12.94 -19.20 -9.56
C VAL A 105 -12.74 -18.01 -10.48
N CYS A 106 -12.76 -16.81 -9.94
CA CYS A 106 -12.73 -15.58 -10.70
C CYS A 106 -11.47 -14.78 -10.38
N GLY A 107 -10.85 -14.22 -11.42
CA GLY A 107 -9.81 -13.20 -11.34
C GLY A 107 -10.35 -11.85 -11.79
N TYR A 108 -9.97 -10.79 -11.09
CA TYR A 108 -10.25 -9.40 -11.48
C TYR A 108 -8.95 -8.64 -11.61
N TYR A 109 -8.77 -7.94 -12.72
CA TYR A 109 -7.65 -7.01 -12.90
C TYR A 109 -8.05 -5.89 -13.86
N ASP A 110 -7.53 -4.69 -13.63
CA ASP A 110 -7.75 -3.56 -14.53
C ASP A 110 -6.79 -3.63 -15.71
N THR A 111 -7.24 -3.21 -16.90
CA THR A 111 -6.41 -3.17 -18.11
C THR A 111 -5.70 -1.83 -18.33
N THR A 112 -5.82 -0.87 -17.42
CA THR A 112 -5.43 0.52 -17.65
C THR A 112 -4.45 1.02 -16.60
N LEU A 113 -3.18 1.16 -17.01
CA LEU A 113 -2.18 1.76 -16.13
C LEU A 113 -2.50 3.23 -15.84
N LEU A 114 -2.92 3.98 -16.87
CA LEU A 114 -3.37 5.35 -16.70
C LEU A 114 -4.43 5.73 -17.75
N PHE A 115 -5.67 5.90 -17.31
CA PHE A 115 -6.72 6.43 -18.17
C PHE A 115 -6.62 7.96 -18.32
N PRO A 116 -6.71 8.57 -19.52
CA PRO A 116 -6.83 7.96 -20.86
C PRO A 116 -5.48 7.95 -21.61
N LYS A 117 -4.33 7.89 -20.94
CA LYS A 117 -3.02 8.04 -21.61
C LYS A 117 -2.70 6.86 -22.54
N ASP A 118 -3.25 5.67 -22.26
CA ASP A 118 -2.96 4.44 -23.00
C ASP A 118 -3.84 4.24 -24.27
N LEU A 119 -4.40 5.30 -24.88
CA LEU A 119 -5.37 5.21 -26.00
C LEU A 119 -4.96 4.29 -27.17
N VAL A 120 -3.67 4.15 -27.46
CA VAL A 120 -3.18 3.30 -28.56
C VAL A 120 -3.25 1.81 -28.21
N THR A 121 -2.85 1.43 -26.99
CA THR A 121 -2.92 0.05 -26.47
C THR A 121 -4.35 -0.32 -26.06
N ASN A 122 -5.06 0.63 -25.44
CA ASN A 122 -6.47 0.51 -25.05
C ASN A 122 -7.41 0.29 -26.23
N GLY A 123 -7.04 0.78 -27.43
CA GLY A 123 -7.79 0.53 -28.65
C GLY A 123 -7.72 -0.93 -29.14
N ALA A 124 -6.71 -1.70 -28.69
CA ALA A 124 -6.51 -3.10 -29.07
C ALA A 124 -6.99 -4.07 -27.99
N GLU A 125 -6.74 -3.79 -26.71
CA GLU A 125 -7.09 -4.70 -25.61
C GLU A 125 -8.49 -4.46 -25.05
N GLY A 126 -8.94 -3.19 -24.98
CA GLY A 126 -10.17 -2.77 -24.31
C GLY A 126 -9.89 -2.05 -22.97
N LEU A 127 -10.91 -1.36 -22.44
CA LEU A 127 -10.83 -0.56 -21.22
C LEU A 127 -11.66 -1.18 -20.09
N GLY A 128 -11.11 -1.15 -18.87
CA GLY A 128 -11.85 -1.31 -17.64
C GLY A 128 -11.34 -2.46 -16.78
N GLU A 129 -12.17 -2.92 -15.86
CA GLU A 129 -11.88 -4.08 -15.00
C GLU A 129 -12.28 -5.37 -15.71
N TYR A 130 -11.32 -6.25 -15.96
CA TYR A 130 -11.55 -7.52 -16.62
C TYR A 130 -11.91 -8.60 -15.61
N VAL A 131 -12.90 -9.41 -15.98
CA VAL A 131 -13.32 -10.59 -15.24
C VAL A 131 -12.83 -11.82 -15.97
N LEU A 132 -11.99 -12.62 -15.30
CA LEU A 132 -11.46 -13.86 -15.83
C LEU A 132 -12.06 -15.06 -15.13
N ASP A 133 -12.46 -16.08 -15.89
CA ASP A 133 -12.62 -17.43 -15.40
C ASP A 133 -11.25 -18.08 -15.21
N MET A 134 -10.97 -18.41 -13.95
CA MET A 134 -9.70 -18.95 -13.48
C MET A 134 -9.85 -20.40 -12.98
N ARG A 135 -10.88 -21.12 -13.43
CA ARG A 135 -11.01 -22.57 -13.14
C ARG A 135 -9.84 -23.37 -13.72
N ASP A 136 -9.39 -23.00 -14.91
CA ASP A 136 -8.13 -23.46 -15.53
C ASP A 136 -7.15 -22.28 -15.64
N PRO A 137 -6.26 -22.06 -14.65
CA PRO A 137 -5.33 -20.94 -14.66
C PRO A 137 -4.27 -21.02 -15.77
N ALA A 138 -4.10 -22.17 -16.45
CA ALA A 138 -3.24 -22.26 -17.62
C ALA A 138 -3.88 -21.63 -18.87
N HIS A 139 -5.21 -21.49 -18.88
CA HIS A 139 -5.98 -20.90 -19.96
C HIS A 139 -7.05 -19.95 -19.40
N PRO A 140 -6.64 -18.79 -18.82
CA PRO A 140 -7.61 -17.81 -18.33
C PRO A 140 -8.60 -17.38 -19.43
N VAL A 141 -9.89 -17.31 -19.11
CA VAL A 141 -10.93 -16.92 -20.07
C VAL A 141 -11.58 -15.63 -19.63
N HIS A 142 -11.50 -14.57 -20.44
CA HIS A 142 -12.24 -13.34 -20.21
C HIS A 142 -13.74 -13.53 -20.41
N THR A 143 -14.52 -13.25 -19.37
CA THR A 143 -15.99 -13.47 -19.36
C THR A 143 -16.79 -12.17 -19.34
N ALA A 144 -16.25 -11.10 -18.77
CA ALA A 144 -16.91 -9.80 -18.71
C ALA A 144 -15.91 -8.66 -18.54
N THR A 145 -16.30 -7.47 -19.02
CA THR A 145 -15.59 -6.21 -18.78
C THR A 145 -16.50 -5.27 -17.98
N LEU A 146 -16.02 -4.77 -16.85
CA LEU A 146 -16.73 -3.75 -16.07
C LEU A 146 -16.20 -2.38 -16.51
N SER A 147 -17.09 -1.58 -17.10
CA SER A 147 -16.73 -0.29 -17.72
C SER A 147 -17.60 0.86 -17.20
N THR A 148 -18.11 0.75 -15.98
CA THR A 148 -18.74 1.87 -15.27
C THR A 148 -17.69 2.91 -14.85
N PRO A 149 -18.08 4.13 -14.45
CA PRO A 149 -17.14 5.25 -14.30
C PRO A 149 -15.90 4.95 -13.44
N ALA A 150 -16.07 4.29 -12.29
CA ALA A 150 -14.94 3.89 -11.45
C ALA A 150 -14.17 2.72 -12.06
N MET A 151 -14.85 1.74 -12.66
CA MET A 151 -14.21 0.57 -13.26
C MET A 151 -13.45 0.87 -14.56
N LEU A 152 -13.67 2.01 -15.21
CA LEU A 152 -12.84 2.48 -16.34
C LEU A 152 -11.46 2.97 -15.91
N SER A 153 -11.36 3.48 -14.68
CA SER A 153 -10.14 4.04 -14.11
C SER A 153 -10.11 3.73 -12.61
N PRO A 154 -10.10 2.45 -12.22
CA PRO A 154 -10.04 2.09 -10.81
C PRO A 154 -8.68 2.48 -10.25
N HIS A 155 -7.65 2.54 -11.11
CA HIS A 155 -6.28 2.82 -10.72
C HIS A 155 -5.89 1.84 -9.61
N GLU A 156 -5.77 2.32 -8.38
CA GLU A 156 -5.40 1.49 -7.24
C GLU A 156 -6.57 1.16 -6.32
N SER A 157 -7.78 1.64 -6.62
CA SER A 157 -8.88 1.62 -5.68
C SER A 157 -9.67 0.32 -5.62
N VAL A 158 -9.56 -0.56 -6.61
CA VAL A 158 -10.46 -1.73 -6.67
C VAL A 158 -10.13 -2.70 -5.53
N LEU A 159 -11.14 -3.03 -4.73
CA LEU A 159 -11.04 -3.98 -3.63
C LEU A 159 -12.27 -4.88 -3.58
N LEU A 160 -12.03 -6.11 -3.10
CA LEU A 160 -13.03 -7.15 -2.94
C LEU A 160 -13.28 -7.40 -1.44
N ASN A 161 -14.54 -7.39 -1.02
CA ASN A 161 -14.95 -7.97 0.25
C ASN A 161 -15.56 -9.36 0.01
N ALA A 162 -14.75 -10.41 0.22
CA ALA A 162 -15.17 -11.78 -0.04
C ALA A 162 -16.35 -12.24 0.85
N ARG A 163 -16.45 -11.73 2.09
CA ARG A 163 -17.53 -12.09 3.02
C ARG A 163 -18.90 -11.60 2.52
N ARG A 164 -18.94 -10.41 1.95
CA ARG A 164 -20.16 -9.80 1.38
C ARG A 164 -20.32 -10.09 -0.11
N GLY A 165 -19.29 -10.62 -0.78
CA GLY A 165 -19.22 -10.77 -2.23
C GLY A 165 -19.41 -9.45 -2.95
N LEU A 166 -18.72 -8.40 -2.49
CA LEU A 166 -18.76 -7.07 -3.10
C LEU A 166 -17.42 -6.73 -3.75
N LEU A 167 -17.45 -6.30 -5.00
CA LEU A 167 -16.32 -5.70 -5.70
C LEU A 167 -16.59 -4.21 -5.83
N VAL A 168 -15.71 -3.38 -5.27
CA VAL A 168 -15.91 -1.93 -5.19
C VAL A 168 -14.65 -1.21 -5.61
N ALA A 169 -14.82 -0.17 -6.43
CA ALA A 169 -13.78 0.74 -6.83
C ALA A 169 -14.27 2.17 -6.67
N ASP A 170 -13.34 3.08 -6.39
CA ASP A 170 -13.53 4.50 -6.69
C ASP A 170 -12.77 4.89 -7.96
N MET A 171 -13.26 5.90 -8.66
CA MET A 171 -12.58 6.42 -9.84
C MET A 171 -11.32 7.17 -9.37
N GLY A 172 -10.16 6.58 -9.61
CA GLY A 172 -8.85 7.05 -9.18
C GLY A 172 -7.99 7.59 -10.32
N TYR A 173 -6.97 8.37 -9.98
CA TYR A 173 -5.92 8.89 -10.86
C TYR A 173 -4.70 9.24 -9.98
N PRO A 174 -3.45 9.30 -10.48
CA PRO A 174 -2.26 9.57 -9.66
C PRO A 174 -2.36 10.77 -8.72
N THR A 175 -3.15 11.79 -9.07
CA THR A 175 -3.53 12.86 -8.14
C THR A 175 -4.87 12.56 -7.45
N PHE A 176 -5.95 12.54 -8.25
CA PHE A 176 -7.33 12.26 -7.86
C PHE A 176 -8.25 12.31 -9.10
N ASN A 177 -9.43 11.73 -9.01
CA ASN A 177 -10.52 11.83 -10.00
C ASN A 177 -11.84 12.27 -9.32
N PRO A 178 -12.94 12.59 -10.02
CA PRO A 178 -14.18 13.10 -9.40
C PRO A 178 -14.77 12.24 -8.25
N GLY A 179 -14.33 10.99 -8.09
CA GLY A 179 -14.70 10.13 -6.97
C GLY A 179 -16.04 9.44 -7.17
N PHE A 180 -16.31 8.93 -8.38
CA PHE A 180 -17.37 7.93 -8.55
C PHE A 180 -16.99 6.66 -7.80
N VAL A 181 -17.94 6.03 -7.13
CA VAL A 181 -17.78 4.74 -6.45
C VAL A 181 -18.77 3.77 -7.07
N ASP A 182 -18.25 2.72 -7.68
CA ASP A 182 -19.04 1.65 -8.26
C ASP A 182 -19.03 0.44 -7.34
N VAL A 183 -20.21 -0.10 -7.06
CA VAL A 183 -20.39 -1.27 -6.19
C VAL A 183 -21.02 -2.38 -7.01
N TYR A 184 -20.35 -3.52 -7.11
CA TYR A 184 -20.81 -4.71 -7.79
C TYR A 184 -21.03 -5.86 -6.80
N ASP A 185 -22.04 -6.67 -7.07
CA ASP A 185 -22.23 -7.99 -6.45
C ASP A 185 -21.53 -9.05 -7.31
N VAL A 186 -20.67 -9.83 -6.67
CA VAL A 186 -20.00 -10.99 -7.27
C VAL A 186 -20.40 -12.30 -6.59
N SER A 187 -21.31 -12.26 -5.62
CA SER A 187 -21.63 -13.40 -4.75
C SER A 187 -22.46 -14.49 -5.42
N HIS A 188 -23.27 -14.11 -6.43
CA HIS A 188 -24.16 -15.00 -7.16
C HIS A 188 -23.47 -15.69 -8.33
N ASP A 189 -22.85 -14.89 -9.20
CA ASP A 189 -22.03 -15.34 -10.32
C ASP A 189 -20.84 -14.39 -10.44
N CYS A 190 -19.66 -14.86 -10.04
CA CYS A 190 -18.47 -14.01 -10.05
C CYS A 190 -17.92 -13.75 -11.45
N LEU A 191 -18.37 -14.53 -12.45
CA LEU A 191 -17.99 -14.39 -13.86
C LEU A 191 -18.81 -13.31 -14.58
N GLN A 192 -19.95 -12.91 -14.01
CA GLN A 192 -20.83 -11.86 -14.51
C GLN A 192 -21.26 -10.92 -13.35
N PRO A 193 -20.34 -10.09 -12.83
CA PRO A 193 -20.63 -9.18 -11.73
C PRO A 193 -21.84 -8.27 -12.01
N ALA A 194 -22.73 -8.12 -11.03
CA ALA A 194 -23.93 -7.31 -11.18
C ALA A 194 -23.76 -5.94 -10.52
N LEU A 195 -23.90 -4.86 -11.30
CA LEU A 195 -23.85 -3.50 -10.75
C LEU A 195 -24.99 -3.28 -9.74
N LEU A 196 -24.63 -2.84 -8.54
CA LEU A 196 -25.57 -2.48 -7.48
C LEU A 196 -25.80 -0.97 -7.40
N SER A 197 -24.72 -0.18 -7.51
CA SER A 197 -24.78 1.28 -7.50
C SER A 197 -23.54 1.91 -8.15
N SER A 198 -23.69 3.12 -8.67
CA SER A 198 -22.61 3.99 -9.14
C SER A 198 -22.91 5.40 -8.65
N THR A 199 -22.07 5.95 -7.77
CA THR A 199 -22.39 7.21 -7.06
C THR A 199 -21.18 8.13 -6.94
N PRO A 200 -21.32 9.46 -7.06
CA PRO A 200 -20.19 10.40 -6.95
C PRO A 200 -19.82 10.70 -5.47
N LEU A 201 -19.84 9.69 -4.60
CA LEU A 201 -19.69 9.87 -3.15
C LEU A 201 -18.25 9.71 -2.65
N GLY A 202 -17.32 9.25 -3.49
CA GLY A 202 -15.92 9.05 -3.11
C GLY A 202 -15.14 10.34 -2.90
N ILE A 203 -15.56 11.45 -3.54
CA ILE A 203 -14.98 12.80 -3.46
C ILE A 203 -13.47 12.80 -3.71
N LEU A 204 -13.04 13.16 -4.92
CA LEU A 204 -11.62 13.26 -5.29
C LEU A 204 -10.86 11.93 -5.16
N GLY A 205 -11.49 10.79 -5.45
CA GLY A 205 -10.94 9.46 -5.19
C GLY A 205 -9.59 9.15 -5.85
N HIS A 206 -8.85 8.21 -5.25
CA HIS A 206 -7.52 7.75 -5.66
C HIS A 206 -7.31 6.25 -5.31
N GLU A 207 -7.32 5.90 -4.01
CA GLU A 207 -7.31 4.51 -3.51
C GLU A 207 -8.46 4.31 -2.51
N SER A 208 -8.58 3.11 -1.97
CA SER A 208 -9.66 2.74 -1.09
C SER A 208 -9.26 1.75 0.00
N ALA A 209 -10.19 1.53 0.94
CA ALA A 209 -10.11 0.43 1.90
C ALA A 209 -11.50 -0.11 2.24
N PHE A 210 -11.59 -1.42 2.46
CA PHE A 210 -12.79 -2.06 2.99
C PHE A 210 -12.67 -2.27 4.50
N ALA A 211 -13.74 -1.98 5.24
CA ALA A 211 -13.90 -2.56 6.58
C ALA A 211 -14.14 -4.08 6.45
N PRO A 212 -13.65 -4.92 7.38
CA PRO A 212 -13.75 -6.38 7.28
C PRO A 212 -15.20 -6.90 7.19
N ASP A 213 -16.16 -6.21 7.82
CA ASP A 213 -17.58 -6.54 7.78
C ASP A 213 -18.25 -6.22 6.42
N GLY A 214 -17.53 -5.52 5.53
CA GLY A 214 -17.98 -5.08 4.21
C GLY A 214 -19.09 -4.04 4.24
N ARG A 215 -19.33 -3.40 5.40
CA ARG A 215 -20.35 -2.37 5.54
C ARG A 215 -19.80 -0.97 5.38
N THR A 216 -18.50 -0.75 5.53
CA THR A 216 -17.88 0.56 5.31
C THR A 216 -16.82 0.47 4.24
N PHE A 217 -16.87 1.40 3.29
CA PHE A 217 -15.85 1.59 2.26
C PHE A 217 -15.23 2.96 2.44
N TYR A 218 -13.91 3.01 2.55
CA TYR A 218 -13.15 4.24 2.68
C TYR A 218 -12.57 4.61 1.33
N VAL A 219 -12.61 5.89 0.98
CA VAL A 219 -11.98 6.45 -0.22
C VAL A 219 -10.96 7.49 0.21
N SER A 220 -9.73 7.35 -0.27
CA SER A 220 -8.65 8.32 -0.07
C SER A 220 -8.42 9.15 -1.32
N SER A 221 -7.85 10.34 -1.12
CA SER A 221 -7.41 11.23 -2.17
C SER A 221 -5.99 11.72 -1.89
N ALA A 222 -5.02 11.18 -2.63
CA ALA A 222 -3.61 11.52 -2.47
C ALA A 222 -3.36 13.02 -2.70
N GLY A 223 -3.82 13.56 -3.83
CA GLY A 223 -3.64 14.98 -4.18
C GLY A 223 -4.77 15.91 -3.74
N GLY A 224 -5.98 15.38 -3.50
CA GLY A 224 -7.15 16.17 -3.08
C GLY A 224 -7.35 16.22 -1.57
N HIS A 225 -6.58 15.43 -0.81
CA HIS A 225 -6.56 15.39 0.66
C HIS A 225 -7.88 14.99 1.34
N SER A 226 -8.87 14.54 0.58
CA SER A 226 -10.11 13.98 1.15
C SER A 226 -9.90 12.56 1.66
N LEU A 227 -10.61 12.26 2.74
CA LEU A 227 -10.86 10.92 3.25
C LEU A 227 -12.35 10.79 3.51
N VAL A 228 -13.01 9.84 2.85
CA VAL A 228 -14.46 9.63 2.95
C VAL A 228 -14.74 8.23 3.46
N ALA A 229 -15.68 8.09 4.40
CA ALA A 229 -16.24 6.81 4.80
C ALA A 229 -17.68 6.68 4.28
N LEU A 230 -17.92 5.66 3.47
CA LEU A 230 -19.23 5.36 2.89
C LEU A 230 -19.89 4.19 3.62
N ASP A 231 -21.20 4.29 3.87
CA ASP A 231 -22.00 3.17 4.33
C ASP A 231 -22.46 2.30 3.15
N LEU A 232 -22.03 1.05 3.17
CA LEU A 232 -22.46 -0.04 2.30
C LEU A 232 -23.30 -1.08 3.06
N THR A 233 -23.92 -0.71 4.20
CA THR A 233 -24.93 -1.56 4.85
C THR A 233 -25.95 -2.05 3.83
N ASN A 234 -26.50 -1.12 3.04
CA ASN A 234 -27.21 -1.41 1.80
C ASN A 234 -26.35 -0.95 0.59
N PRO A 235 -25.67 -1.87 -0.11
CA PRO A 235 -24.77 -1.53 -1.22
C PRO A 235 -25.48 -0.96 -2.46
N ARG A 236 -26.82 -0.98 -2.51
CA ARG A 236 -27.60 -0.38 -3.60
C ARG A 236 -27.88 1.12 -3.39
N VAL A 237 -27.72 1.62 -2.17
CA VAL A 237 -27.92 3.04 -1.82
C VAL A 237 -26.84 3.47 -0.82
N PRO A 238 -25.59 3.63 -1.28
CA PRO A 238 -24.51 4.13 -0.43
C PRO A 238 -24.79 5.54 0.10
N SER A 239 -24.21 5.86 1.25
CA SER A 239 -24.28 7.22 1.83
C SER A 239 -22.99 7.58 2.55
N ILE A 240 -22.70 8.87 2.73
CA ILE A 240 -21.52 9.32 3.46
C ILE A 240 -21.78 9.27 4.96
N LEU A 241 -20.93 8.53 5.69
CA LEU A 241 -20.91 8.50 7.16
C LEU A 241 -20.03 9.60 7.75
N TRP A 242 -18.92 9.90 7.08
CA TRP A 242 -17.92 10.82 7.58
C TRP A 242 -17.01 11.29 6.44
N THR A 243 -16.49 12.52 6.56
CA THR A 243 -15.48 13.07 5.66
C THR A 243 -14.47 13.93 6.42
N SER A 244 -13.24 14.01 5.94
CA SER A 244 -12.20 14.91 6.43
C SER A 244 -11.25 15.32 5.30
N PHE A 245 -10.70 16.51 5.43
CA PHE A 245 -9.63 17.06 4.56
C PHE A 245 -8.34 17.34 5.33
N ALA A 246 -8.22 16.78 6.53
CA ALA A 246 -7.12 17.09 7.46
C ALA A 246 -5.85 16.26 7.23
N TYR A 247 -5.88 15.31 6.28
CA TYR A 247 -4.84 14.30 6.06
C TYR A 247 -4.43 14.29 4.59
N ALA A 248 -3.31 13.65 4.26
CA ALA A 248 -2.92 13.39 2.87
C ALA A 248 -2.89 11.86 2.64
N PRO A 249 -4.06 11.21 2.66
CA PRO A 249 -4.13 9.76 2.64
C PRO A 249 -3.76 9.23 1.25
N HIS A 250 -2.89 8.23 1.22
CA HIS A 250 -2.66 7.38 0.07
C HIS A 250 -3.44 6.06 0.26
N GLY A 251 -2.76 4.92 0.28
CA GLY A 251 -3.38 3.65 0.61
C GLY A 251 -3.68 3.44 2.08
N MET A 252 -4.68 2.60 2.31
CA MET A 252 -5.23 2.38 3.63
C MET A 252 -5.70 0.95 3.81
N ARG A 253 -5.70 0.48 5.05
CA ARG A 253 -6.38 -0.77 5.44
C ARG A 253 -7.03 -0.59 6.81
N VAL A 254 -8.10 -1.34 7.04
CA VAL A 254 -8.84 -1.34 8.31
C VAL A 254 -8.40 -2.56 9.11
N SER A 255 -8.21 -2.41 10.42
CA SER A 255 -7.94 -3.54 11.32
C SER A 255 -9.07 -4.58 11.30
N ASP A 256 -8.76 -5.84 11.60
CA ASP A 256 -9.70 -6.98 11.58
C ASP A 256 -10.94 -6.74 12.46
N ASP A 257 -10.79 -6.02 13.58
CA ASP A 257 -11.87 -5.64 14.49
C ASP A 257 -12.66 -4.40 14.05
N GLY A 258 -12.27 -3.78 12.93
CA GLY A 258 -12.85 -2.56 12.38
C GLY A 258 -12.45 -1.27 13.12
N LYS A 259 -11.69 -1.36 14.22
CA LYS A 259 -11.51 -0.22 15.12
C LYS A 259 -10.53 0.82 14.59
N TYR A 260 -9.50 0.41 13.87
CA TYR A 260 -8.43 1.27 13.41
C TYR A 260 -8.38 1.33 11.88
N LEU A 261 -8.16 2.53 11.36
CA LEU A 261 -7.80 2.76 9.96
C LEU A 261 -6.31 3.11 9.92
N TYR A 262 -5.52 2.28 9.26
CA TYR A 262 -4.10 2.48 9.00
C TYR A 262 -3.96 3.19 7.67
N ILE A 263 -3.21 4.30 7.65
CA ILE A 263 -3.13 5.21 6.50
C ILE A 263 -1.66 5.46 6.18
N ALA A 264 -1.26 5.16 4.95
CA ALA A 264 -0.06 5.71 4.34
C ALA A 264 -0.26 7.22 4.15
N ASP A 265 0.47 8.06 4.90
CA ASP A 265 0.35 9.52 4.86
C ASP A 265 1.43 10.11 3.95
N LEU A 266 1.03 10.93 2.98
CA LEU A 266 1.96 11.65 2.09
C LEU A 266 2.38 13.01 2.65
N GLY A 267 1.64 13.56 3.61
CA GLY A 267 1.85 14.91 4.13
C GLY A 267 3.10 14.99 5.00
N LEU A 268 3.15 14.15 6.04
CA LEU A 268 4.41 13.76 6.67
C LEU A 268 4.63 12.30 6.32
N PRO A 269 5.41 12.00 5.26
CA PRO A 269 5.63 10.63 4.75
C PRO A 269 5.82 9.64 5.89
N GLY A 270 4.85 8.76 6.08
CA GLY A 270 4.83 7.82 7.19
C GLY A 270 3.48 7.12 7.34
N LEU A 271 3.16 6.76 8.58
CA LEU A 271 1.88 6.15 8.96
C LEU A 271 1.07 7.09 9.85
N ILE A 272 -0.24 7.17 9.56
CA ILE A 272 -1.27 7.64 10.50
C ILE A 272 -2.15 6.46 10.92
N ILE A 273 -2.50 6.41 12.21
CA ILE A 273 -3.50 5.46 12.74
C ILE A 273 -4.67 6.27 13.29
N LEU A 274 -5.87 6.04 12.77
CA LEU A 274 -7.11 6.64 13.26
C LEU A 274 -7.97 5.59 13.97
N ASP A 275 -8.51 5.91 15.15
CA ASP A 275 -9.66 5.17 15.71
C ASP A 275 -10.91 5.59 14.96
N VAL A 276 -11.51 4.65 14.24
CA VAL A 276 -12.71 4.83 13.41
C VAL A 276 -13.91 4.07 13.98
N GLY A 277 -13.85 3.62 15.24
CA GLY A 277 -14.91 2.79 15.84
C GLY A 277 -16.27 3.49 15.91
N ALA A 278 -16.30 4.82 16.04
CA ALA A 278 -17.56 5.58 15.98
C ALA A 278 -18.19 5.54 14.58
N ILE A 279 -17.37 5.60 13.52
CA ILE A 279 -17.82 5.46 12.12
C ILE A 279 -18.34 4.04 11.91
N GLN A 280 -17.60 3.01 12.36
CA GLN A 280 -18.02 1.62 12.20
C GLN A 280 -19.31 1.27 12.93
N ARG A 281 -19.63 1.93 14.04
CA ARG A 281 -20.92 1.74 14.72
C ARG A 281 -22.03 2.65 14.20
N ARG A 282 -21.77 3.43 13.14
CA ARG A 282 -22.71 4.41 12.57
C ARG A 282 -23.25 5.37 13.63
N ALA A 283 -22.39 5.80 14.56
CA ALA A 283 -22.77 6.73 15.61
C ALA A 283 -23.17 8.08 15.02
N THR A 284 -24.07 8.81 15.68
CA THR A 284 -24.42 10.18 15.28
C THR A 284 -23.20 11.10 15.36
N ASN A 285 -22.92 11.85 14.28
CA ASN A 285 -21.76 12.74 14.17
C ASN A 285 -20.43 12.05 14.57
N PRO A 286 -20.06 10.95 13.88
CA PRO A 286 -18.92 10.15 14.26
C PRO A 286 -17.62 10.96 14.07
N LYS A 287 -16.62 10.66 14.89
CA LYS A 287 -15.26 11.23 14.77
C LYS A 287 -14.27 10.11 14.51
N ALA A 288 -13.26 10.43 13.71
CA ALA A 288 -12.04 9.63 13.61
C ALA A 288 -10.95 10.32 14.45
N VAL A 289 -10.45 9.63 15.48
CA VAL A 289 -9.45 10.20 16.41
C VAL A 289 -8.07 9.71 16.02
N GLN A 290 -7.12 10.62 15.78
CA GLN A 290 -5.73 10.22 15.54
C GLN A 290 -5.12 9.60 16.80
N VAL A 291 -4.71 8.35 16.69
CA VAL A 291 -4.10 7.55 17.77
C VAL A 291 -2.59 7.68 17.73
N ALA A 292 -2.01 7.61 16.53
CA ALA A 292 -0.59 7.72 16.30
C ALA A 292 -0.31 8.38 14.95
N LYS A 293 0.87 9.01 14.86
CA LYS A 293 1.48 9.48 13.62
C LYS A 293 2.99 9.30 13.76
N PHE A 294 3.61 8.57 12.85
CA PHE A 294 5.04 8.29 12.91
C PHE A 294 5.65 8.12 11.52
N THR A 295 6.98 8.28 11.44
CA THR A 295 7.77 8.13 10.21
C THR A 295 9.02 7.28 10.48
N TRP A 296 9.77 6.92 9.45
CA TRP A 296 10.99 6.10 9.53
C TRP A 296 12.12 6.69 8.68
N PRO A 297 13.40 6.37 8.99
CA PRO A 297 14.56 7.05 8.39
C PRO A 297 14.65 7.01 6.86
N ASN A 298 14.23 5.90 6.25
CA ASN A 298 14.35 5.63 4.81
C ASN A 298 13.01 5.72 4.06
N VAL A 299 12.09 6.56 4.53
CA VAL A 299 10.79 6.76 3.89
C VAL A 299 10.93 7.40 2.51
N SER A 300 10.30 6.79 1.49
CA SER A 300 10.01 7.45 0.21
C SER A 300 8.54 7.91 0.17
N ILE A 301 7.69 7.23 -0.58
CA ILE A 301 6.27 7.55 -0.74
C ILE A 301 5.50 6.35 -0.17
N PRO A 302 4.93 6.42 1.04
CA PRO A 302 4.18 5.31 1.62
C PRO A 302 3.02 4.88 0.71
N GLN A 303 2.87 3.58 0.48
CA GLN A 303 1.81 3.03 -0.36
C GLN A 303 0.65 2.56 0.49
N VAL A 304 0.82 1.46 1.22
CA VAL A 304 -0.28 0.75 1.85
C VAL A 304 0.18 -0.05 3.08
N PRO A 305 -0.46 0.18 4.25
CA PRO A 305 -0.16 -0.55 5.48
C PRO A 305 -1.08 -1.77 5.65
N ILE A 306 -0.63 -2.96 5.25
CA ILE A 306 -1.42 -4.19 5.33
C ILE A 306 -1.34 -4.79 6.75
N PRO A 307 -2.46 -4.89 7.50
CA PRO A 307 -2.45 -5.51 8.81
C PRO A 307 -2.18 -7.00 8.72
N VAL A 308 -1.27 -7.49 9.56
CA VAL A 308 -0.98 -8.92 9.71
C VAL A 308 -0.79 -9.25 11.19
N THR A 309 -1.13 -10.48 11.56
CA THR A 309 -0.82 -11.05 12.87
C THR A 309 0.20 -12.16 12.68
N ILE A 310 1.34 -12.08 13.36
CA ILE A 310 2.41 -13.09 13.31
C ILE A 310 2.63 -13.61 14.72
N HIS A 311 2.35 -14.90 14.95
CA HIS A 311 2.49 -15.57 16.23
C HIS A 311 1.79 -14.82 17.40
N GLY A 312 0.60 -14.26 17.11
CA GLY A 312 -0.22 -13.52 18.08
C GLY A 312 0.18 -12.06 18.28
N HIS A 313 1.22 -11.57 17.61
CA HIS A 313 1.63 -10.16 17.62
C HIS A 313 1.11 -9.43 16.38
N HIS A 314 0.72 -8.16 16.55
CA HIS A 314 0.14 -7.35 15.49
C HIS A 314 1.20 -6.51 14.79
N TYR A 315 1.18 -6.55 13.46
CA TYR A 315 2.09 -5.81 12.61
C TYR A 315 1.35 -5.17 11.44
N LEU A 316 2.02 -4.21 10.80
CA LEU A 316 1.70 -3.74 9.46
C LEU A 316 2.85 -4.14 8.54
N LEU A 317 2.52 -4.78 7.42
CA LEU A 317 3.38 -4.87 6.25
C LEU A 317 3.14 -3.60 5.43
N GLU A 318 4.07 -2.68 5.49
CA GLU A 318 4.06 -1.42 4.74
C GLU A 318 5.06 -1.51 3.60
N ILE A 319 4.73 -0.95 2.44
CA ILE A 319 5.67 -0.73 1.35
C ILE A 319 5.61 0.73 0.92
N ASP A 320 6.77 1.33 0.72
CA ASP A 320 6.81 2.59 -0.02
C ASP A 320 6.89 2.31 -1.52
N GLU A 321 6.24 3.15 -2.31
CA GLU A 321 6.41 3.23 -3.75
C GLU A 321 7.50 4.22 -4.17
N PHE A 322 8.01 3.99 -5.39
CA PHE A 322 8.87 4.89 -6.15
C PHE A 322 10.14 5.40 -5.42
N SER A 323 10.92 6.23 -6.10
CA SER A 323 11.93 7.05 -5.42
C SER A 323 11.28 8.28 -4.80
N LYS A 324 11.80 8.75 -3.66
CA LYS A 324 11.31 9.97 -3.00
C LYS A 324 11.25 11.16 -3.97
N SER A 325 12.30 11.33 -4.78
CA SER A 325 12.27 12.22 -5.94
C SER A 325 11.77 11.44 -7.14
N TYR A 326 10.46 11.40 -7.34
CA TYR A 326 9.84 10.60 -8.41
C TYR A 326 10.08 11.19 -9.82
N THR A 327 10.45 12.49 -9.92
CA THR A 327 10.74 13.16 -11.21
C THR A 327 12.20 13.09 -11.64
N THR A 328 13.14 12.90 -10.71
CA THR A 328 14.59 12.88 -10.98
C THR A 328 15.28 11.78 -10.19
N TYR A 329 16.20 11.05 -10.83
CA TYR A 329 16.97 10.02 -10.14
C TYR A 329 18.12 10.59 -9.33
N HIS A 330 18.15 10.29 -8.03
CA HIS A 330 19.33 10.49 -7.19
C HIS A 330 19.70 9.20 -6.43
N PRO A 331 20.98 8.78 -6.47
CA PRO A 331 21.43 7.56 -5.79
C PRO A 331 21.14 7.53 -4.29
N THR A 332 21.23 8.68 -3.63
CA THR A 332 21.05 8.87 -2.18
C THR A 332 19.59 9.00 -1.76
N ASP A 333 18.65 9.08 -2.70
CA ASP A 333 17.25 9.17 -2.34
C ASP A 333 16.76 7.88 -1.67
N SER A 334 15.92 8.06 -0.65
CA SER A 334 15.05 6.99 -0.18
C SER A 334 14.28 6.39 -1.34
N VAL A 335 14.24 5.06 -1.37
CA VAL A 335 13.56 4.29 -2.41
C VAL A 335 12.59 3.31 -1.81
N GLY A 336 11.49 3.16 -2.53
CA GLY A 336 10.41 2.24 -2.30
C GLY A 336 10.91 0.86 -1.96
N ALA A 337 10.47 0.35 -0.81
CA ALA A 337 10.76 -0.99 -0.32
C ALA A 337 9.81 -1.34 0.81
N ALA A 338 9.66 -2.62 1.11
CA ALA A 338 8.76 -3.06 2.18
C ALA A 338 9.42 -3.08 3.56
N ARG A 339 8.59 -3.16 4.60
CA ARG A 339 8.99 -3.27 6.00
C ARG A 339 7.87 -3.84 6.86
N ILE A 340 8.23 -4.27 8.06
CA ILE A 340 7.31 -4.73 9.08
C ILE A 340 7.34 -3.71 10.23
N ILE A 341 6.16 -3.20 10.58
CA ILE A 341 5.95 -2.24 11.67
C ILE A 341 5.18 -2.96 12.77
N ASN A 342 5.71 -3.01 13.98
CA ASN A 342 4.95 -3.53 15.12
C ASN A 342 3.91 -2.51 15.59
N ILE A 343 2.71 -3.01 15.85
CA ILE A 343 1.55 -2.23 16.33
C ILE A 343 0.86 -2.92 17.52
N ASP A 344 1.57 -3.74 18.29
CA ASP A 344 1.05 -4.33 19.53
C ASP A 344 0.58 -3.24 20.50
N ASP A 345 1.32 -2.13 20.54
CA ASP A 345 0.83 -0.85 21.06
C ASP A 345 0.64 0.12 19.90
N VAL A 346 -0.61 0.24 19.45
CA VAL A 346 -1.01 1.15 18.37
C VAL A 346 -0.67 2.63 18.62
N ARG A 347 -0.36 3.04 19.87
CA ARG A 347 0.07 4.41 20.18
C ARG A 347 1.57 4.61 19.96
N HIS A 348 2.35 3.54 19.94
CA HIS A 348 3.81 3.58 19.82
C HIS A 348 4.32 2.59 18.77
N PRO A 349 3.86 2.73 17.50
CA PRO A 349 4.32 1.88 16.41
C PRO A 349 5.81 2.11 16.12
N TYR A 350 6.49 1.07 15.64
CA TYR A 350 7.91 1.14 15.28
C TYR A 350 8.29 0.06 14.27
N VAL A 351 9.26 0.38 13.41
CA VAL A 351 9.77 -0.58 12.40
C VAL A 351 10.60 -1.65 13.09
N VAL A 352 10.27 -2.93 12.85
CA VAL A 352 11.02 -4.09 13.38
C VAL A 352 11.90 -4.75 12.33
N SER A 353 11.58 -4.60 11.04
CA SER A 353 12.35 -5.20 9.95
C SER A 353 12.15 -4.43 8.66
N ASN A 354 13.18 -4.37 7.81
CA ASN A 354 13.09 -3.89 6.43
C ASN A 354 13.20 -5.07 5.46
N ILE A 355 12.47 -5.00 4.36
CA ILE A 355 12.45 -5.97 3.27
C ILE A 355 12.93 -5.23 2.02
N ARG A 356 14.24 -5.30 1.75
CA ARG A 356 14.90 -4.56 0.66
C ARG A 356 15.63 -5.53 -0.27
N LEU A 357 15.76 -5.15 -1.54
CA LEU A 357 16.60 -5.85 -2.52
C LEU A 357 18.00 -5.19 -2.60
N ALA A 358 18.95 -5.89 -3.21
CA ALA A 358 20.30 -5.36 -3.45
C ALA A 358 20.28 -4.08 -4.29
N VAL A 359 19.38 -3.98 -5.27
CA VAL A 359 19.17 -2.77 -6.10
C VAL A 359 18.65 -1.56 -5.32
N ASN A 360 18.07 -1.75 -4.12
CA ASN A 360 17.59 -0.64 -3.28
C ASN A 360 18.71 -0.05 -2.41
N GLN A 361 19.92 -0.60 -2.45
CA GLN A 361 21.07 -0.11 -1.69
C GLN A 361 21.69 1.10 -2.39
N GLU A 362 22.13 2.09 -1.62
CA GLU A 362 22.76 3.30 -2.16
C GLU A 362 23.96 2.97 -3.04
N ALA A 363 24.81 2.03 -2.64
CA ALA A 363 25.97 1.62 -3.44
C ALA A 363 25.57 1.03 -4.81
N ALA A 364 24.47 0.27 -4.87
CA ALA A 364 23.96 -0.25 -6.14
C ALA A 364 23.38 0.89 -7.00
N ARG A 365 22.62 1.79 -6.36
CA ARG A 365 22.06 3.01 -6.97
C ARG A 365 23.12 3.95 -7.50
N ALA A 366 24.25 4.10 -6.82
CA ALA A 366 25.39 4.90 -7.27
C ALA A 366 26.23 4.18 -8.34
N GLY A 367 25.99 2.88 -8.57
CA GLY A 367 26.76 2.04 -9.48
C GLY A 367 26.21 1.99 -10.90
N ALA A 368 26.50 0.88 -11.57
CA ALA A 368 26.17 0.67 -12.98
C ALA A 368 24.67 0.62 -13.28
N GLN A 369 23.81 0.44 -12.26
CA GLN A 369 22.37 0.31 -12.47
C GLN A 369 21.72 1.59 -13.01
N GLN A 370 22.35 2.75 -12.80
CA GLN A 370 21.90 4.03 -13.38
C GLN A 370 21.86 4.00 -14.91
N ASN A 371 22.68 3.15 -15.52
CA ASN A 371 22.75 3.03 -16.97
C ASN A 371 21.81 1.95 -17.52
N ASP A 372 21.04 1.28 -16.66
CA ASP A 372 20.05 0.30 -17.12
C ASP A 372 18.86 1.02 -17.76
N PRO A 373 18.25 0.46 -18.82
CA PRO A 373 17.06 1.02 -19.44
C PRO A 373 15.97 1.33 -18.40
N ASN A 374 15.40 2.53 -18.48
CA ASN A 374 14.34 3.07 -17.61
C ASN A 374 14.74 3.32 -16.13
N ALA A 375 15.99 3.06 -15.72
CA ALA A 375 16.42 3.20 -14.32
C ALA A 375 16.50 4.65 -13.82
N MET A 376 16.57 5.62 -14.74
CA MET A 376 16.79 7.03 -14.44
C MET A 376 15.51 7.86 -14.20
N PHE A 377 14.33 7.27 -14.31
CA PHE A 377 13.07 7.93 -13.96
C PHE A 377 12.66 7.49 -12.57
N GLY A 378 12.28 8.41 -11.67
CA GLY A 378 11.93 8.05 -10.29
C GLY A 378 10.56 7.36 -10.14
N LEU A 379 9.65 7.58 -11.11
CA LEU A 379 8.41 6.81 -11.33
C LEU A 379 8.67 5.45 -12.02
N GLN A 380 9.91 5.21 -12.42
CA GLN A 380 10.39 3.91 -12.87
C GLN A 380 11.62 3.58 -11.99
N GLY A 381 12.46 2.62 -12.37
CA GLY A 381 13.62 2.27 -11.53
C GLY A 381 13.28 1.26 -10.44
N TYR A 382 14.30 0.55 -9.96
CA TYR A 382 14.21 -0.55 -9.00
C TYR A 382 13.67 -0.13 -7.61
N ALA A 383 12.39 0.24 -7.56
CA ALA A 383 11.65 0.71 -6.39
C ALA A 383 10.45 -0.19 -6.13
N GLY A 384 9.92 -0.19 -4.90
CA GLY A 384 8.70 -0.90 -4.55
C GLY A 384 7.45 -0.26 -5.16
N HIS A 385 6.32 -0.97 -5.09
CA HIS A 385 4.99 -0.37 -5.28
C HIS A 385 3.97 -1.03 -4.35
N TYR A 386 3.58 -2.29 -4.60
CA TYR A 386 2.66 -3.04 -3.76
C TYR A 386 3.33 -4.22 -3.08
N CYS A 387 2.73 -4.66 -1.98
CA CYS A 387 2.88 -6.02 -1.49
C CYS A 387 1.51 -6.63 -1.25
N SER A 388 1.47 -7.95 -1.13
CA SER A 388 0.32 -8.68 -0.64
C SER A 388 0.75 -9.92 0.14
N VAL A 389 -0.16 -10.40 0.98
CA VAL A 389 -0.03 -11.63 1.74
C VAL A 389 -1.16 -12.58 1.38
N PRO A 390 -0.95 -13.90 1.45
CA PRO A 390 -1.99 -14.87 1.13
C PRO A 390 -3.11 -14.92 2.18
N ARG A 391 -2.81 -14.52 3.43
CA ARG A 391 -3.74 -14.41 4.56
C ARG A 391 -3.16 -13.43 5.60
N GLU A 392 -4.01 -12.82 6.41
CA GLU A 392 -3.58 -11.81 7.40
C GLU A 392 -3.00 -12.44 8.68
N VAL A 393 -3.43 -13.65 9.06
CA VAL A 393 -2.90 -14.38 10.22
C VAL A 393 -1.85 -15.38 9.78
N ASP A 394 -0.65 -15.27 10.36
CA ASP A 394 0.54 -16.07 10.04
C ASP A 394 0.74 -16.22 8.53
N PRO A 395 1.05 -15.10 7.81
CA PRO A 395 1.15 -15.08 6.36
C PRO A 395 2.29 -15.96 5.81
N GLU A 396 3.41 -16.07 6.54
CA GLU A 396 4.65 -16.82 6.23
C GLU A 396 5.40 -16.45 4.94
N ILE A 397 4.69 -15.91 3.95
CA ILE A 397 5.23 -15.44 2.67
C ILE A 397 4.58 -14.11 2.31
N VAL A 398 5.33 -13.29 1.59
CA VAL A 398 4.87 -12.02 1.03
C VAL A 398 5.28 -11.95 -0.44
N SER A 399 4.41 -11.40 -1.27
CA SER A 399 4.74 -11.00 -2.64
C SER A 399 4.85 -9.49 -2.65
N CYS A 400 5.91 -8.95 -3.22
CA CYS A 400 6.08 -7.50 -3.39
C CYS A 400 6.48 -7.19 -4.82
N SER A 401 5.81 -6.22 -5.41
CA SER A 401 6.11 -5.69 -6.73
C SER A 401 7.24 -4.68 -6.65
N PHE A 402 8.17 -4.79 -7.60
CA PHE A 402 9.22 -3.81 -7.82
C PHE A 402 9.23 -3.35 -9.27
N ILE A 403 9.41 -2.05 -9.42
CA ILE A 403 9.38 -1.32 -10.67
C ILE A 403 10.74 -1.51 -11.38
N LEU A 404 10.74 -1.49 -12.71
CA LEU A 404 11.86 -1.73 -13.65
C LEU A 404 12.02 -3.17 -14.16
N GLY A 405 11.52 -3.38 -15.38
CA GLY A 405 11.45 -4.65 -16.09
C GLY A 405 10.11 -4.69 -16.83
N ALA A 406 9.19 -5.53 -16.36
CA ALA A 406 7.82 -5.65 -16.87
C ALA A 406 6.84 -4.58 -16.36
N PHE A 407 7.25 -3.71 -15.42
CA PHE A 407 6.31 -2.82 -14.70
C PHE A 407 5.26 -3.65 -13.95
N ALA A 408 5.71 -4.71 -13.27
CA ALA A 408 4.89 -5.54 -12.41
C ALA A 408 4.59 -4.75 -11.14
N MET A 409 3.53 -3.95 -11.17
CA MET A 409 3.15 -3.02 -10.11
C MET A 409 2.10 -3.60 -9.17
N SER A 410 1.33 -4.57 -9.65
CA SER A 410 0.09 -4.94 -8.99
C SER A 410 0.29 -5.55 -7.61
N GLN A 411 -0.69 -5.28 -6.75
CA GLN A 411 -0.97 -6.14 -5.61
C GLN A 411 -1.42 -7.50 -6.14
N ALA A 412 -0.61 -8.54 -5.90
CA ALA A 412 -0.91 -9.89 -6.38
C ALA A 412 -2.03 -10.58 -5.58
N ALA A 413 -2.80 -11.44 -6.25
CA ALA A 413 -3.71 -12.40 -5.62
C ALA A 413 -3.04 -13.78 -5.44
N TRP A 414 -3.67 -14.61 -4.60
CA TRP A 414 -3.12 -15.90 -4.19
C TRP A 414 -4.15 -17.02 -4.36
N ASP A 415 -3.75 -18.13 -4.99
CA ASP A 415 -4.47 -19.41 -4.93
C ASP A 415 -3.68 -20.37 -4.03
N LEU A 416 -4.08 -20.41 -2.75
CA LEU A 416 -3.44 -21.23 -1.74
C LEU A 416 -3.48 -22.72 -2.07
N LYS A 417 -4.55 -23.22 -2.71
CA LYS A 417 -4.70 -24.65 -3.01
C LYS A 417 -3.75 -25.07 -4.13
N ARG A 418 -3.47 -24.18 -5.08
CA ARG A 418 -2.62 -24.46 -6.24
C ARG A 418 -1.16 -24.04 -6.05
N HIS A 419 -0.85 -23.33 -4.96
CA HIS A 419 0.42 -22.65 -4.70
C HIS A 419 0.75 -21.61 -5.77
N GLU A 420 -0.26 -20.85 -6.19
CA GLU A 420 -0.14 -19.89 -7.27
C GLU A 420 -0.24 -18.44 -6.78
N ILE A 421 0.50 -17.57 -7.47
CA ILE A 421 0.47 -16.12 -7.33
C ILE A 421 0.02 -15.55 -8.68
N TRP A 422 -0.98 -14.70 -8.64
CA TRP A 422 -1.55 -14.05 -9.82
C TRP A 422 -1.27 -12.56 -9.74
N TYR A 423 -0.68 -12.00 -10.79
CA TYR A 423 -0.36 -10.58 -10.82
C TYR A 423 -0.56 -10.05 -12.24
N SER A 424 -0.75 -8.74 -12.37
CA SER A 424 -0.73 -8.03 -13.63
C SER A 424 0.45 -7.07 -13.68
N ASP A 425 0.91 -6.77 -14.89
CA ASP A 425 1.90 -5.73 -15.13
C ASP A 425 1.47 -4.77 -16.23
N GLY A 426 2.02 -3.56 -16.18
CA GLY A 426 1.65 -2.43 -17.03
C GLY A 426 1.75 -2.68 -18.53
N ASN A 427 2.61 -3.62 -18.94
CA ASN A 427 3.10 -3.68 -20.32
C ASN A 427 2.90 -5.02 -21.00
N SER A 428 2.47 -6.05 -20.27
CA SER A 428 2.35 -7.39 -20.80
C SER A 428 1.17 -8.19 -20.27
N GLY A 429 0.38 -7.69 -19.31
CA GLY A 429 -0.91 -8.28 -18.99
C GLY A 429 -0.95 -9.02 -17.65
N PHE A 430 -1.83 -10.02 -17.57
CA PHE A 430 -2.09 -10.86 -16.41
C PHE A 430 -1.26 -12.14 -16.47
N TRP A 431 -0.68 -12.54 -15.35
CA TRP A 431 0.24 -13.66 -15.22
C TRP A 431 -0.13 -14.57 -14.06
N VAL A 432 0.02 -15.88 -14.26
CA VAL A 432 -0.10 -16.90 -13.21
C VAL A 432 1.23 -17.62 -13.04
N PHE A 433 1.79 -17.57 -11.84
CA PHE A 433 2.97 -18.33 -11.49
C PHE A 433 2.68 -19.31 -10.36
N LYS A 434 3.21 -20.52 -10.49
CA LYS A 434 3.25 -21.50 -9.41
C LYS A 434 4.59 -21.43 -8.70
N VAL A 435 4.58 -21.39 -7.37
CA VAL A 435 5.79 -21.48 -6.55
C VAL A 435 6.22 -22.95 -6.46
N THR A 436 7.50 -23.21 -6.69
CA THR A 436 8.07 -24.56 -6.84
C THR A 436 9.26 -24.78 -5.92
N ASN A 437 9.90 -25.95 -6.02
CA ASN A 437 11.17 -26.29 -5.34
C ASN A 437 11.15 -26.11 -3.81
N GLY A 438 9.98 -26.30 -3.18
CA GLY A 438 9.83 -26.17 -1.72
C GLY A 438 9.88 -24.73 -1.21
N ALA A 439 9.81 -23.73 -2.09
CA ALA A 439 9.76 -22.32 -1.68
C ALA A 439 8.39 -21.90 -1.13
N TRP A 440 7.34 -22.71 -1.35
CA TRP A 440 6.04 -22.49 -0.75
C TRP A 440 6.03 -22.97 0.72
N PRO A 441 5.61 -22.14 1.68
CA PRO A 441 5.54 -22.54 3.08
C PRO A 441 4.58 -23.71 3.30
N SER A 442 5.04 -24.76 3.98
CA SER A 442 4.27 -25.99 4.15
C SER A 442 3.00 -25.82 5.01
N SER A 443 2.92 -24.77 5.83
CA SER A 443 1.72 -24.50 6.65
C SER A 443 0.56 -23.88 5.85
N LEU A 444 0.84 -23.43 4.62
CA LEU A 444 -0.13 -22.82 3.70
C LEU A 444 -0.76 -23.82 2.73
N SER A 445 -0.29 -25.08 2.74
CA SER A 445 -0.75 -26.17 1.86
C SER A 445 -2.00 -26.88 2.35
#